data_AF-A0A919LND3-F1
#
_entry.id   AF-A0A919LND3-F1
#
_cell.length_a   1.000
_cell.length_b   1.000
_cell.length_c   1.000
_cell.angle_alpha   90.00
_cell.angle_beta   90.00
_cell.angle_gamma   90.00
#
_symmetry.space_group_name_H-M   'P 1'
#
loop_
_entity.id
_entity.type
_entity.pdbx_description
1 polymer ?
#
loop_
_entity_poly.entity_id
_entity_poly.type
_entity_poly.pdbx_seq_one_letter_code
_entity_poly.pdbx_strand_id
1 'polypeptide(L)'
;MQEQYRPEEIESKVQLHWDENRTFEVTEDESKEKYYCLSMLPYPSGRLHMGHVRNYTIGDVIARYQRMLGKNVLQPIGWDAFGLPAEGAAVKNNTAPAPWTYDNIAYMKNQLKMLGFGYDWSRELATCTPEYYRWEQKFFTELYKKGLVYKKTSAVNWCPNDQTVLANEQVIDGCCWRCDTKVERKEIPQWFIKITAYADELLNDLDKLDHWPDTVKTMQRNWIGRSEGVEISFDVNDYADKLTVYTTRPDTFMGCTYGRRGGSPAGAAGCGEQSGAGRLYRRVPQYQSGRSRHGDDGEKRRRYRL
;
A
#
# COMPACT_ATOMS: atom_id res chain seq x y z
N MET A 1 16.64 39.51 26.12
CA MET A 1 16.38 38.08 26.42
C MET A 1 15.75 38.06 27.79
N GLN A 2 14.54 37.50 27.93
CA GLN A 2 13.91 37.32 29.25
C GLN A 2 14.64 36.23 30.03
N GLU A 3 14.60 36.29 31.36
CA GLU A 3 15.29 35.32 32.22
C GLU A 3 14.66 33.92 32.15
N GLN A 4 13.33 33.86 32.03
CA GLN A 4 12.59 32.59 31.93
C GLN A 4 12.17 32.30 30.49
N TYR A 5 12.36 31.06 30.05
CA TYR A 5 11.87 30.58 28.76
C TYR A 5 10.34 30.41 28.80
N ARG A 6 9.65 31.08 27.88
CA ARG A 6 8.20 31.06 27.71
C ARG A 6 7.84 30.74 26.24
N PRO A 7 7.51 29.48 25.90
CA PRO A 7 7.22 29.08 24.53
C PRO A 7 6.12 29.91 23.87
N GLU A 8 5.07 30.25 24.62
CA GLU A 8 3.90 30.98 24.14
C GLU A 8 4.20 32.40 23.65
N GLU A 9 5.31 32.99 24.11
CA GLU A 9 5.79 34.32 23.69
C GLU A 9 6.77 34.26 22.50
N ILE A 10 7.24 33.06 22.13
CA ILE A 10 8.33 32.86 21.16
C ILE A 10 7.85 32.07 19.94
N GLU A 11 7.19 30.93 20.12
CA GLU A 11 6.90 29.97 19.05
C GLU A 11 6.06 30.59 17.93
N SER A 12 4.93 31.22 18.27
CA SER A 12 4.04 31.87 17.30
C SER A 12 4.73 33.01 16.55
N LYS A 13 5.59 33.78 17.25
CA LYS A 13 6.37 34.87 16.66
C LYS A 13 7.39 34.36 15.64
N VAL A 14 8.10 33.29 15.97
CA VAL A 14 9.11 32.69 15.09
C VAL A 14 8.45 31.99 13.89
N GLN A 15 7.33 31.31 14.12
CA GLN A 15 6.52 30.70 13.05
C GLN A 15 6.01 31.76 12.07
N LEU A 16 5.48 32.88 12.57
CA LEU A 16 5.06 34.02 11.75
C LEU A 16 6.24 34.59 10.95
N HIS A 17 7.40 34.76 11.58
CA HIS A 17 8.61 35.21 10.88
C HIS A 17 8.97 34.29 9.72
N TRP A 18 8.91 32.97 9.90
CA TRP A 18 9.19 32.02 8.83
C TRP A 18 8.19 32.10 7.68
N ASP A 19 6.90 32.22 7.99
CA ASP A 19 5.82 32.36 7.00
C ASP A 19 5.98 33.67 6.20
N GLU A 20 6.18 34.81 6.87
CA GLU A 20 6.36 36.13 6.23
C GLU A 20 7.60 36.17 5.32
N ASN A 21 8.68 35.50 5.72
CA ASN A 21 9.92 35.44 4.96
C ASN A 21 9.96 34.28 3.96
N ARG A 22 8.86 33.51 3.81
CA ARG A 22 8.79 32.33 2.93
C ARG A 22 9.96 31.38 3.17
N THR A 23 10.35 31.21 4.42
CA THR A 23 11.64 30.63 4.81
C THR A 23 11.84 29.22 4.27
N PHE A 24 10.78 28.43 4.12
CA PHE A 24 10.84 27.04 3.65
C PHE A 24 10.28 26.84 2.24
N GLU A 25 9.85 27.91 1.55
CA GLU A 25 9.50 27.81 0.13
C GLU A 25 10.77 27.59 -0.68
N VAL A 26 10.75 26.64 -1.62
CA VAL A 26 11.90 26.32 -2.47
C VAL A 26 11.51 26.23 -3.94
N THR A 27 12.47 26.57 -4.79
CA THR A 27 12.38 26.45 -6.25
C THR A 27 13.46 25.49 -6.76
N GLU A 28 13.35 25.10 -8.03
CA GLU A 28 14.32 24.27 -8.73
C GLU A 28 15.58 25.10 -9.07
N ASP A 29 16.40 25.35 -8.04
CA ASP A 29 17.68 26.07 -8.12
C ASP A 29 18.83 25.09 -8.43
N GLU A 30 19.26 25.08 -9.69
CA GLU A 30 20.35 24.24 -10.21
C GLU A 30 21.74 24.60 -9.63
N SER A 31 21.88 25.77 -8.98
CA SER A 31 23.15 26.16 -8.36
C SER A 31 23.42 25.48 -7.01
N LYS A 32 22.42 24.80 -6.45
CA LYS A 32 22.49 24.14 -5.14
C LYS A 32 22.26 22.65 -5.25
N GLU A 33 22.90 21.88 -4.37
CA GLU A 33 22.60 20.45 -4.25
C GLU A 33 21.18 20.25 -3.71
N LYS A 34 20.31 19.57 -4.48
CA LYS A 34 18.92 19.30 -4.08
C LYS A 34 18.81 18.20 -3.03
N TYR A 35 17.85 18.34 -2.13
CA TYR A 35 17.45 17.29 -1.18
C TYR A 35 15.92 17.23 -1.06
N TYR A 36 15.33 16.05 -1.17
CA TYR A 36 13.88 15.87 -0.98
C TYR A 36 13.67 15.03 0.29
N CYS A 37 13.15 15.67 1.35
CA CYS A 37 12.75 15.01 2.59
C CYS A 37 11.22 14.84 2.61
N LEU A 38 10.72 13.60 2.54
CA LEU A 38 9.28 13.33 2.55
C LEU A 38 8.91 12.43 3.73
N SER A 39 7.91 12.86 4.49
CA SER A 39 7.16 11.99 5.40
C SER A 39 5.88 11.54 4.72
N MET A 40 5.41 10.31 4.98
CA MET A 40 4.12 9.85 4.47
C MET A 40 3.01 10.83 4.91
N LEU A 41 2.23 11.33 3.95
CA LEU A 41 1.18 12.31 4.16
C LEU A 41 0.02 11.76 5.02
N PRO A 42 -0.64 12.60 5.85
CA PRO A 42 -1.73 12.17 6.72
C PRO A 42 -3.04 11.93 5.98
N TYR A 43 -3.83 10.98 6.49
CA TYR A 43 -5.28 10.99 6.30
C TYR A 43 -5.89 12.13 7.12
N PRO A 44 -6.77 12.99 6.56
CA PRO A 44 -7.44 14.06 7.29
C PRO A 44 -8.60 13.53 8.13
N SER A 45 -8.30 12.59 9.03
CA SER A 45 -9.30 11.82 9.76
C SER A 45 -9.82 12.49 11.04
N GLY A 46 -9.40 13.74 11.31
CA GLY A 46 -9.79 14.49 12.51
C GLY A 46 -8.67 15.38 13.01
N ARG A 47 -7.90 14.88 13.99
CA ARG A 47 -6.81 15.63 14.64
C ARG A 47 -5.49 14.88 14.53
N LEU A 48 -4.37 15.59 14.65
CA LEU A 48 -3.07 14.95 14.83
C LEU A 48 -3.06 14.10 16.12
N HIS A 49 -2.31 13.00 16.09
CA HIS A 49 -2.06 12.12 17.23
C HIS A 49 -0.54 11.97 17.39
N MET A 50 -0.06 11.38 18.49
CA MET A 50 1.39 11.32 18.76
C MET A 50 2.19 10.57 17.70
N GLY A 51 1.59 9.61 16.99
CA GLY A 51 2.20 8.99 15.81
C GLY A 51 2.55 10.01 14.70
N HIS A 52 1.66 10.97 14.43
CA HIS A 52 1.90 12.05 13.47
C HIS A 52 3.04 12.95 13.94
N VAL A 53 3.00 13.39 15.20
CA VAL A 53 4.05 14.25 15.78
C VAL A 53 5.41 13.56 15.64
N ARG A 54 5.51 12.29 16.06
CA ARG A 54 6.75 11.51 15.92
C ARG A 54 7.24 11.45 14.47
N ASN A 55 6.36 11.10 13.52
CA ASN A 55 6.73 10.94 12.12
C ASN A 55 7.25 12.25 11.52
N TYR A 56 6.51 13.35 11.71
CA TYR A 56 6.81 14.64 11.11
C TYR A 56 7.97 15.37 11.79
N THR A 57 8.16 15.22 13.10
CA THR A 57 9.36 15.75 13.77
C THR A 57 10.64 15.10 13.25
N ILE A 58 10.64 13.80 12.96
CA ILE A 58 11.82 13.13 12.38
C ILE A 58 12.15 13.73 11.00
N GLY A 59 11.13 13.89 10.14
CA GLY A 59 11.29 14.54 8.84
C GLY A 59 11.85 15.95 8.96
N ASP A 60 11.27 16.76 9.86
CA ASP A 60 11.64 18.17 10.05
C ASP A 60 13.06 18.35 10.58
N VAL A 61 13.50 17.51 11.51
CA VAL A 61 14.89 17.49 12.00
C VAL A 61 15.85 17.19 10.84
N ILE A 62 15.56 16.19 10.00
CA ILE A 62 16.39 15.85 8.85
C ILE A 62 16.42 17.00 7.84
N ALA A 63 15.28 17.59 7.51
CA ALA A 63 15.21 18.68 6.54
C ALA A 63 15.96 19.92 7.00
N ARG A 64 15.78 20.34 8.26
CA ARG A 64 16.51 21.48 8.84
C ARG A 64 18.01 21.22 8.87
N TYR A 65 18.42 20.02 9.26
CA TYR A 65 19.82 19.61 9.24
C TYR A 65 20.43 19.71 7.83
N GLN A 66 19.77 19.12 6.81
CA GLN A 66 20.26 19.18 5.43
C GLN A 66 20.30 20.61 4.88
N ARG A 67 19.36 21.47 5.29
CA ARG A 67 19.36 22.89 4.94
C ARG A 67 20.56 23.61 5.55
N MET A 68 20.91 23.30 6.79
CA MET A 68 22.10 23.86 7.46
C MET A 68 23.41 23.38 6.82
N LEU A 69 23.42 22.26 6.11
CA LEU A 69 24.54 21.84 5.25
C LEU A 69 24.60 22.58 3.91
N GLY A 70 23.69 23.52 3.65
CA GLY A 70 23.66 24.35 2.44
C GLY A 70 22.84 23.77 1.27
N LYS A 71 22.14 22.65 1.47
CA LYS A 71 21.33 22.02 0.42
C LYS A 71 20.03 22.77 0.14
N ASN A 72 19.51 22.64 -1.08
CA ASN A 72 18.18 23.10 -1.46
C ASN A 72 17.15 22.02 -1.09
N VAL A 73 16.50 22.20 0.07
CA VAL A 73 15.66 21.16 0.69
C VAL A 73 14.18 21.37 0.38
N LEU A 74 13.58 20.44 -0.35
CA LEU A 74 12.13 20.30 -0.46
C LEU A 74 11.62 19.38 0.65
N GLN A 75 10.83 19.95 1.58
CA GLN A 75 10.00 19.21 2.53
C GLN A 75 8.54 19.58 2.31
N PRO A 76 7.78 18.82 1.52
CA PRO A 76 6.38 19.12 1.24
C PRO A 76 5.45 18.40 2.22
N ILE A 77 4.18 18.79 2.17
CA ILE A 77 3.09 18.13 2.88
C ILE A 77 1.83 18.16 2.01
N GLY A 78 0.85 17.35 2.37
CA GLY A 78 -0.45 17.29 1.70
C GLY A 78 -1.42 16.41 2.48
N TRP A 79 -2.52 16.04 1.85
CA TRP A 79 -3.63 15.34 2.49
C TRP A 79 -4.09 14.16 1.64
N ASP A 80 -3.96 12.94 2.17
CA ASP A 80 -4.56 11.76 1.54
C ASP A 80 -6.05 11.70 1.90
N ALA A 81 -6.86 12.36 1.09
CA ALA A 81 -8.18 12.87 1.45
C ALA A 81 -9.36 12.08 0.87
N PHE A 82 -9.12 10.94 0.22
CA PHE A 82 -10.15 10.03 -0.26
C PHE A 82 -10.25 8.75 0.60
N GLY A 83 -11.30 7.97 0.36
CA GLY A 83 -11.46 6.61 0.88
C GLY A 83 -12.22 6.52 2.20
N LEU A 84 -12.38 5.27 2.67
CA LEU A 84 -13.30 5.01 3.78
C LEU A 84 -12.98 5.67 5.12
N PRO A 85 -11.74 6.11 5.48
CA PRO A 85 -11.56 6.84 6.73
C PRO A 85 -12.35 8.14 6.75
N ALA A 86 -12.33 8.90 5.64
CA ALA A 86 -13.09 10.14 5.51
C ALA A 86 -14.58 9.86 5.35
N GLU A 87 -14.97 8.90 4.50
CA GLU A 87 -16.37 8.55 4.29
C GLU A 87 -17.02 7.98 5.56
N GLY A 88 -16.37 7.05 6.24
CA GLY A 88 -16.88 6.41 7.46
C GLY A 88 -17.04 7.40 8.61
N ALA A 89 -16.11 8.35 8.75
CA ALA A 89 -16.21 9.40 9.76
C ALA A 89 -17.30 10.43 9.42
N ALA A 90 -17.46 10.78 8.15
CA ALA A 90 -18.54 11.66 7.70
C ALA A 90 -19.92 11.04 7.96
N VAL A 91 -20.10 9.75 7.66
CA VAL A 91 -21.33 8.99 7.99
C VAL A 91 -21.59 8.98 9.50
N LYS A 92 -20.57 8.66 10.32
CA LYS A 92 -20.72 8.64 11.79
C LYS A 92 -21.15 9.99 12.37
N ASN A 93 -20.71 11.09 11.76
CA ASN A 93 -21.01 12.45 12.20
C ASN A 93 -22.16 13.09 11.42
N ASN A 94 -22.93 12.31 10.65
CA ASN A 94 -24.07 12.77 9.86
C ASN A 94 -23.76 14.02 9.01
N THR A 95 -22.58 14.04 8.38
CA THR A 95 -22.07 15.16 7.57
C THR A 95 -21.64 14.64 6.19
N ALA A 96 -21.60 15.50 5.17
CA ALA A 96 -21.04 15.12 3.88
C ALA A 96 -19.51 14.91 3.97
N PRO A 97 -18.91 13.94 3.24
CA PRO A 97 -17.47 13.68 3.30
C PRO A 97 -16.58 14.87 2.93
N ALA A 98 -17.00 15.66 1.94
CA ALA A 98 -16.23 16.81 1.47
C ALA A 98 -16.02 17.90 2.54
N PRO A 99 -17.07 18.54 3.11
CA PRO A 99 -16.87 19.56 4.15
C PRO A 99 -16.14 19.01 5.38
N TRP A 100 -16.47 17.78 5.80
CA TRP A 100 -15.78 17.13 6.91
C TRP A 100 -14.26 17.00 6.68
N THR A 101 -13.89 16.62 5.46
CA THR A 101 -12.49 16.49 5.05
C THR A 101 -11.77 17.84 5.05
N TYR A 102 -12.38 18.88 4.49
CA TYR A 102 -11.76 20.21 4.45
C TYR A 102 -11.64 20.85 5.84
N ASP A 103 -12.62 20.66 6.71
CA ASP A 103 -12.55 21.15 8.10
C ASP A 103 -11.40 20.49 8.86
N ASN A 104 -11.21 19.17 8.68
CA ASN A 104 -10.10 18.45 9.29
C ASN A 104 -8.74 18.85 8.70
N ILE A 105 -8.66 19.06 7.38
CA ILE A 105 -7.47 19.59 6.71
C ILE A 105 -7.08 20.93 7.35
N ALA A 106 -8.02 21.87 7.45
CA ALA A 106 -7.76 23.19 8.04
C ALA A 106 -7.31 23.07 9.51
N TYR A 107 -7.95 22.20 10.29
CA TYR A 107 -7.60 21.99 11.69
C TYR A 107 -6.20 21.38 11.86
N MET A 108 -5.92 20.28 11.15
CA MET A 108 -4.63 19.59 11.21
C MET A 108 -3.51 20.46 10.67
N LYS A 109 -3.76 21.26 9.63
CA LYS A 109 -2.80 22.24 9.10
C LYS A 109 -2.36 23.22 10.18
N ASN A 110 -3.31 23.76 10.94
CA ASN A 110 -3.00 24.65 12.06
C ASN A 110 -2.17 23.94 13.13
N GLN A 111 -2.50 22.68 13.47
CA GLN A 111 -1.69 21.91 14.43
C GLN A 111 -0.25 21.68 13.92
N LEU A 112 -0.06 21.37 12.63
CA LEU A 112 1.26 21.20 12.01
C LEU A 112 2.07 22.51 12.04
N LYS A 113 1.42 23.64 11.73
CA LYS A 113 2.03 24.97 11.82
C LYS A 113 2.42 25.34 13.26
N MET A 114 1.55 25.06 14.24
CA MET A 114 1.82 25.30 15.66
C MET A 114 3.00 24.46 16.18
N LEU A 115 3.23 23.27 15.62
CA LEU A 115 4.41 22.45 15.93
C LEU A 115 5.70 22.96 15.25
N GLY A 116 5.60 23.99 14.41
CA GLY A 116 6.75 24.64 13.77
C GLY A 116 7.43 23.80 12.69
N PHE A 117 6.73 22.84 12.05
CA PHE A 117 7.29 22.08 10.94
C PHE A 117 7.51 22.98 9.72
N GLY A 118 8.74 22.97 9.20
CA GLY A 118 9.20 23.81 8.10
C GLY A 118 8.81 23.26 6.73
N TYR A 119 7.52 23.12 6.48
CA TYR A 119 7.00 22.67 5.18
C TYR A 119 6.98 23.78 4.14
N ASP A 120 7.21 23.42 2.87
CA ASP A 120 6.87 24.26 1.73
C ASP A 120 5.35 24.21 1.48
N TRP A 121 4.63 25.11 2.16
CA TRP A 121 3.16 25.20 2.06
C TRP A 121 2.67 25.66 0.69
N SER A 122 3.54 26.21 -0.17
CA SER A 122 3.18 26.58 -1.55
C SER A 122 2.91 25.35 -2.43
N ARG A 123 3.39 24.17 -1.99
CA ARG A 123 3.25 22.88 -2.67
C ARG A 123 2.24 21.95 -1.98
N GLU A 124 1.37 22.50 -1.14
CA GLU A 124 0.30 21.72 -0.49
C GLU A 124 -0.67 21.15 -1.52
N LEU A 125 -1.04 19.88 -1.35
CA LEU A 125 -2.02 19.19 -2.19
C LEU A 125 -3.03 18.44 -1.33
N ALA A 126 -4.25 18.27 -1.82
CA ALA A 126 -5.23 17.37 -1.25
C ALA A 126 -5.73 16.42 -2.35
N THR A 127 -5.63 15.10 -2.13
CA THR A 127 -5.92 14.11 -3.18
C THR A 127 -7.37 14.11 -3.64
N CYS A 128 -8.28 14.68 -2.84
CA CYS A 128 -9.68 14.82 -3.15
C CYS A 128 -10.04 15.98 -4.09
N THR A 129 -9.09 16.84 -4.48
CA THR A 129 -9.38 17.98 -5.35
C THR A 129 -9.24 17.61 -6.85
N PRO A 130 -10.06 18.19 -7.74
CA PRO A 130 -10.02 17.89 -9.18
C PRO A 130 -8.68 18.20 -9.84
N GLU A 131 -7.94 19.19 -9.33
CA GLU A 131 -6.61 19.56 -9.81
C GLU A 131 -5.60 18.44 -9.61
N TYR A 132 -5.80 17.62 -8.57
CA TYR A 132 -5.00 16.43 -8.29
C TYR A 132 -5.52 15.21 -9.05
N TYR A 133 -6.75 14.75 -8.77
CA TYR A 133 -7.19 13.43 -9.23
C TYR A 133 -7.43 13.35 -10.75
N ARG A 134 -7.51 14.48 -11.46
CA ARG A 134 -7.55 14.46 -12.93
C ARG A 134 -6.33 13.75 -13.53
N TRP A 135 -5.19 13.77 -12.85
CA TRP A 135 -3.96 13.14 -13.32
C TRP A 135 -3.96 11.62 -13.13
N GLU A 136 -4.50 11.10 -12.02
CA GLU A 136 -4.70 9.65 -11.86
C GLU A 136 -5.76 9.13 -12.84
N GLN A 137 -6.82 9.88 -13.12
CA GLN A 137 -7.81 9.53 -14.13
C GLN A 137 -7.15 9.43 -15.51
N LYS A 138 -6.35 10.44 -15.87
CA LYS A 138 -5.58 10.42 -17.11
C LYS A 138 -4.63 9.22 -17.16
N PHE A 139 -3.85 9.00 -16.10
CA PHE A 139 -2.91 7.88 -16.00
C PHE A 139 -3.60 6.53 -16.14
N PHE A 140 -4.73 6.34 -15.46
CA PHE A 140 -5.56 5.13 -15.57
C PHE A 140 -6.02 4.89 -17.02
N THR A 141 -6.50 5.92 -17.72
CA THR A 141 -6.92 5.77 -19.12
C THR A 141 -5.76 5.42 -20.05
N GLU A 142 -4.56 5.94 -19.81
CA GLU A 142 -3.37 5.59 -20.59
C GLU A 142 -2.90 4.16 -20.30
N LEU A 143 -2.94 3.71 -19.04
CA LEU A 143 -2.67 2.31 -18.69
C LEU A 143 -3.69 1.35 -19.30
N TYR A 144 -4.97 1.73 -19.33
CA TYR A 144 -6.04 0.97 -19.97
C TYR A 144 -5.79 0.80 -21.46
N LYS A 145 -5.47 1.88 -22.18
CA LYS A 145 -5.12 1.83 -23.62
C LYS A 145 -3.92 0.92 -23.90
N LYS A 146 -2.98 0.83 -22.95
CA LYS A 146 -1.80 -0.04 -23.04
C LYS A 146 -2.05 -1.48 -22.58
N GLY A 147 -3.27 -1.86 -22.22
CA GLY A 147 -3.62 -3.20 -21.74
C GLY A 147 -3.05 -3.54 -20.36
N LEU A 148 -2.59 -2.53 -19.61
CA LEU A 148 -2.10 -2.66 -18.24
C LEU A 148 -3.20 -2.50 -17.20
N VAL A 149 -4.37 -1.99 -17.60
CA VAL A 149 -5.60 -2.03 -16.82
C VAL A 149 -6.62 -2.89 -17.57
N TYR A 150 -7.30 -3.78 -16.85
CA TYR A 150 -8.32 -4.65 -17.41
C TYR A 150 -9.46 -4.89 -16.43
N LYS A 151 -10.63 -5.27 -16.95
CA LYS A 151 -11.79 -5.63 -16.15
C LYS A 151 -11.94 -7.15 -16.13
N LYS A 152 -12.09 -7.74 -14.95
CA LYS A 152 -12.27 -9.19 -14.78
C LYS A 152 -13.29 -9.45 -13.67
N THR A 153 -14.16 -10.43 -13.88
CA THR A 153 -14.95 -11.01 -12.77
C THR A 153 -14.02 -11.89 -11.96
N SER A 154 -13.84 -11.51 -10.69
CA SER A 154 -13.04 -12.27 -9.75
C SER A 154 -13.83 -12.43 -8.47
N ALA A 155 -13.64 -13.57 -7.80
CA ALA A 155 -13.97 -13.65 -6.39
C ALA A 155 -13.09 -12.62 -5.66
N VAL A 156 -13.73 -11.60 -5.10
CA VAL A 156 -13.08 -10.53 -4.35
C VAL A 156 -13.39 -10.65 -2.87
N ASN A 157 -12.51 -10.09 -2.06
CA ASN A 157 -12.72 -9.93 -0.63
C ASN A 157 -13.77 -8.83 -0.44
N TRP A 158 -14.89 -9.16 0.18
CA TRP A 158 -15.97 -8.22 0.45
C TRP A 158 -16.14 -8.06 1.95
N CYS A 159 -16.17 -6.80 2.41
CA CYS A 159 -16.52 -6.49 3.78
C CYS A 159 -18.02 -6.18 3.86
N PRO A 160 -18.84 -7.01 4.54
CA PRO A 160 -20.28 -6.76 4.65
C PRO A 160 -20.61 -5.58 5.57
N ASN A 161 -19.70 -5.20 6.46
CA ASN A 161 -19.89 -3.99 7.28
C ASN A 161 -19.64 -2.72 6.47
N ASP A 162 -18.53 -2.69 5.72
CA ASP A 162 -18.11 -1.49 4.99
C ASP A 162 -18.75 -1.40 3.58
N GLN A 163 -19.49 -2.45 3.17
CA GLN A 163 -20.18 -2.57 1.88
C GLN A 163 -19.25 -2.26 0.70
N THR A 164 -18.02 -2.79 0.75
CA THR A 164 -16.97 -2.49 -0.22
C THR A 164 -16.05 -3.67 -0.48
N VAL A 165 -15.34 -3.59 -1.61
CA VAL A 165 -14.32 -4.55 -2.00
C VAL A 165 -13.00 -4.18 -1.34
N LEU A 166 -12.32 -5.18 -0.78
CA LEU A 166 -11.00 -5.06 -0.18
C LEU A 166 -9.95 -5.69 -1.11
N ALA A 167 -8.80 -5.03 -1.23
CA ALA A 167 -7.60 -5.64 -1.80
C ALA A 167 -7.08 -6.76 -0.87
N ASN A 168 -6.19 -7.63 -1.34
CA ASN A 168 -5.64 -8.71 -0.48
C ASN A 168 -4.85 -8.13 0.70
N GLU A 169 -4.16 -7.02 0.46
CA GLU A 169 -3.39 -6.22 1.40
C GLU A 169 -4.27 -5.64 2.53
N GLN A 170 -5.59 -5.54 2.30
CA GLN A 170 -6.58 -5.00 3.22
C GLN A 170 -7.33 -6.08 4.02
N VAL A 171 -6.94 -7.35 3.86
CA VAL A 171 -7.48 -8.48 4.62
C VAL A 171 -6.40 -9.04 5.53
N ILE A 172 -6.57 -8.83 6.84
CA ILE A 172 -5.62 -9.26 7.86
C ILE A 172 -6.29 -10.36 8.67
N ASP A 173 -5.67 -11.54 8.72
CA ASP A 173 -6.20 -12.73 9.42
C ASP A 173 -7.64 -13.12 9.02
N GLY A 174 -8.01 -12.86 7.76
CA GLY A 174 -9.36 -13.14 7.23
C GLY A 174 -10.42 -12.11 7.61
N CYS A 175 -10.02 -11.01 8.25
CA CYS A 175 -10.89 -9.90 8.63
C CYS A 175 -10.51 -8.61 7.91
N CYS A 176 -11.45 -7.67 7.84
CA CYS A 176 -11.20 -6.32 7.33
C CYS A 176 -10.17 -5.62 8.23
N TRP A 177 -9.17 -4.97 7.64
CA TRP A 177 -8.12 -4.25 8.35
C TRP A 177 -8.61 -3.08 9.24
N ARG A 178 -9.87 -2.65 9.10
CA ARG A 178 -10.44 -1.50 9.83
C ARG A 178 -11.44 -1.88 10.91
N CYS A 179 -12.42 -2.70 10.54
CA CYS A 179 -13.59 -2.98 11.38
C CYS A 179 -13.57 -4.40 11.97
N ASP A 180 -12.50 -5.16 11.75
CA ASP A 180 -12.32 -6.55 12.21
C ASP A 180 -13.44 -7.51 11.79
N THR A 181 -14.30 -7.09 10.86
CA THR A 181 -15.42 -7.89 10.37
C THR A 181 -14.90 -8.99 9.45
N LYS A 182 -15.46 -10.20 9.61
CA LYS A 182 -15.10 -11.35 8.78
C LYS A 182 -15.41 -11.08 7.31
N VAL A 183 -14.41 -11.27 6.46
CA VAL A 183 -14.51 -11.03 5.03
C VAL A 183 -15.20 -12.20 4.34
N GLU A 184 -16.11 -11.90 3.41
CA GLU A 184 -16.74 -12.89 2.54
C GLU A 184 -16.20 -12.83 1.11
N ARG A 185 -16.40 -13.91 0.35
CA ARG A 185 -16.02 -13.98 -1.07
C ARG A 185 -17.24 -13.67 -1.92
N LYS A 186 -17.16 -12.65 -2.77
CA LYS A 186 -18.22 -12.28 -3.71
C LYS A 186 -17.67 -12.16 -5.12
N GLU A 187 -18.40 -12.62 -6.12
CA GLU A 187 -18.00 -12.45 -7.53
C GLU A 187 -18.53 -11.12 -8.05
N ILE A 188 -17.62 -10.19 -8.36
CA ILE A 188 -17.97 -8.87 -8.86
C ILE A 188 -17.01 -8.51 -10.00
N PRO A 189 -17.49 -7.92 -11.12
CA PRO A 189 -16.60 -7.37 -12.13
C PRO A 189 -15.85 -6.16 -11.57
N GLN A 190 -14.52 -6.24 -11.52
CA GLN A 190 -13.65 -5.24 -10.92
C GLN A 190 -12.53 -4.83 -11.88
N TRP A 191 -11.98 -3.64 -11.66
CA TRP A 191 -10.81 -3.13 -12.39
C TRP A 191 -9.53 -3.61 -11.71
N PHE A 192 -8.56 -4.04 -12.51
CA PHE A 192 -7.26 -4.48 -12.04
C PHE A 192 -6.15 -3.77 -12.81
N ILE A 193 -5.09 -3.38 -12.12
CA ILE A 193 -3.81 -3.02 -12.72
C ILE A 193 -2.97 -4.30 -12.80
N LYS A 194 -2.35 -4.57 -13.95
CA LYS A 194 -1.53 -5.75 -14.22
C LYS A 194 -0.14 -5.63 -13.57
N ILE A 195 -0.11 -5.43 -12.25
CA ILE A 195 1.13 -5.31 -11.45
C ILE A 195 2.04 -6.55 -11.59
N THR A 196 1.44 -7.72 -11.84
CA THR A 196 2.19 -8.97 -12.08
C THR A 196 3.05 -8.93 -13.34
N ALA A 197 2.78 -8.03 -14.30
CA ALA A 197 3.66 -7.81 -15.44
C ALA A 197 5.01 -7.17 -15.05
N TYR A 198 5.08 -6.56 -13.86
CA TYR A 198 6.26 -5.91 -13.28
C TYR A 198 6.81 -6.66 -12.05
N ALA A 199 6.30 -7.86 -11.74
CA ALA A 199 6.67 -8.55 -10.50
C ALA A 199 8.16 -8.93 -10.45
N ASP A 200 8.77 -9.35 -11.57
CA ASP A 200 10.20 -9.60 -11.66
C ASP A 200 11.03 -8.32 -11.44
N GLU A 201 10.62 -7.22 -12.06
CA GLU A 201 11.30 -5.92 -11.91
C GLU A 201 11.23 -5.45 -10.45
N LEU A 202 10.04 -5.45 -9.86
CA LEU A 202 9.81 -5.08 -8.46
C LEU A 202 10.62 -5.95 -7.50
N LEU A 203 10.80 -7.25 -7.79
CA LEU A 203 11.56 -8.16 -6.95
C LEU A 203 13.06 -7.93 -7.07
N ASN A 204 13.58 -7.84 -8.30
CA ASN A 204 15.01 -7.71 -8.56
C ASN A 204 15.52 -6.33 -8.12
N ASP A 205 14.72 -5.28 -8.28
CA ASP A 205 15.14 -3.92 -7.93
C ASP A 205 15.23 -3.69 -6.42
N LEU A 206 14.71 -4.60 -5.57
CA LEU A 206 14.97 -4.59 -4.13
C LEU A 206 16.46 -4.72 -3.81
N ASP A 207 17.24 -5.36 -4.67
CA ASP A 207 18.68 -5.54 -4.49
C ASP A 207 19.47 -4.24 -4.78
N LYS A 208 18.84 -3.26 -5.47
CA LYS A 208 19.42 -1.93 -5.71
C LYS A 208 19.14 -0.94 -4.56
N LEU A 209 18.26 -1.30 -3.62
CA LEU A 209 17.83 -0.42 -2.53
C LEU A 209 18.72 -0.61 -1.28
N ASP A 210 19.98 -0.19 -1.39
CA ASP A 210 21.00 -0.36 -0.34
C ASP A 210 20.65 0.40 0.96
N HIS A 211 19.94 1.53 0.82
CA HIS A 211 19.52 2.37 1.95
C HIS A 211 18.15 2.00 2.52
N TRP A 212 17.53 0.91 2.05
CA TRP A 212 16.28 0.41 2.61
C TRP A 212 16.52 -0.64 3.71
N PRO A 213 15.73 -0.62 4.80
CA PRO A 213 15.83 -1.65 5.82
C PRO A 213 15.57 -3.07 5.25
N ASP A 214 16.40 -4.03 5.65
CA ASP A 214 16.27 -5.42 5.19
C ASP A 214 14.95 -6.07 5.59
N THR A 215 14.36 -5.62 6.70
CA THR A 215 13.02 -6.06 7.15
C THR A 215 11.96 -5.70 6.12
N VAL A 216 11.99 -4.47 5.58
CA VAL A 216 11.04 -4.02 4.54
C VAL A 216 11.28 -4.78 3.24
N LYS A 217 12.54 -4.91 2.80
CA LYS A 217 12.87 -5.69 1.59
C LYS A 217 12.42 -7.14 1.72
N THR A 218 12.63 -7.77 2.87
CA THR A 218 12.20 -9.16 3.12
C THR A 218 10.69 -9.31 3.11
N MET A 219 9.94 -8.38 3.72
CA MET A 219 8.48 -8.36 3.63
C MET A 219 8.00 -8.26 2.18
N GLN A 220 8.61 -7.41 1.36
CA GLN A 220 8.29 -7.27 -0.06
C GLN A 220 8.61 -8.53 -0.87
N ARG A 221 9.79 -9.16 -0.66
CA ARG A 221 10.15 -10.43 -1.34
C ARG A 221 9.15 -11.54 -1.01
N ASN A 222 8.78 -11.66 0.26
CA ASN A 222 7.80 -12.65 0.71
C ASN A 222 6.41 -12.36 0.15
N TRP A 223 6.02 -11.09 0.07
CA TRP A 223 4.75 -10.64 -0.50
C TRP A 223 4.63 -10.97 -2.00
N ILE A 224 5.67 -10.62 -2.80
CA ILE A 224 5.72 -10.95 -4.22
C ILE A 224 5.73 -12.46 -4.43
N GLY A 225 6.48 -13.18 -3.58
CA GLY A 225 6.41 -14.64 -3.48
C GLY A 225 6.72 -15.35 -4.79
N ARG A 226 7.74 -14.89 -5.52
CA ARG A 226 8.20 -15.57 -6.75
C ARG A 226 8.63 -16.99 -6.41
N SER A 227 8.16 -17.93 -7.22
CA SER A 227 8.54 -19.32 -7.14
C SER A 227 8.87 -19.85 -8.53
N GLU A 228 9.87 -20.72 -8.61
CA GLU A 228 10.18 -21.46 -9.82
C GLU A 228 9.74 -22.90 -9.65
N GLY A 229 9.03 -23.40 -10.65
CA GLY A 229 8.46 -24.73 -10.61
C GLY A 229 8.21 -25.26 -12.01
N VAL A 230 7.46 -26.35 -12.04
CA VAL A 230 7.15 -27.07 -13.27
C VAL A 230 5.66 -27.24 -13.36
N GLU A 231 5.12 -26.95 -14.54
CA GLU A 231 3.77 -27.34 -14.91
C GLU A 231 3.78 -28.79 -15.41
N ILE A 232 2.87 -29.61 -14.88
CA ILE A 232 2.72 -31.02 -15.23
C ILE A 232 1.29 -31.24 -15.66
N SER A 233 1.12 -31.75 -16.88
CA SER A 233 -0.19 -32.11 -17.42
C SER A 233 -0.44 -33.60 -17.27
N PHE A 234 -1.53 -33.95 -16.60
CA PHE A 234 -2.02 -35.31 -16.45
C PHE A 234 -3.17 -35.55 -17.43
N ASP A 235 -3.12 -36.69 -18.09
CA ASP A 235 -4.29 -37.22 -18.78
C ASP A 235 -5.26 -37.79 -17.71
N VAL A 236 -6.57 -37.63 -17.93
CA VAL A 236 -7.60 -38.08 -16.99
C VAL A 236 -8.45 -39.12 -17.70
N ASN A 237 -8.54 -40.32 -17.12
CA ASN A 237 -9.36 -41.39 -17.69
C ASN A 237 -10.82 -40.91 -17.82
N ASP A 238 -11.42 -41.19 -18.98
CA ASP A 238 -12.78 -40.80 -19.35
C ASP A 238 -13.05 -39.28 -19.37
N TYR A 239 -11.99 -38.47 -19.55
CA TYR A 239 -12.10 -37.03 -19.68
C TYR A 239 -11.15 -36.51 -20.77
N ALA A 240 -11.69 -35.71 -21.70
CA ALA A 240 -10.93 -35.27 -22.87
C ALA A 240 -9.86 -34.21 -22.53
N ASP A 241 -10.10 -33.40 -21.50
CA ASP A 241 -9.19 -32.31 -21.15
C ASP A 241 -8.10 -32.77 -20.19
N LYS A 242 -6.89 -32.24 -20.37
CA LYS A 242 -5.76 -32.49 -19.48
C LYS A 242 -5.86 -31.67 -18.20
N LEU A 243 -5.54 -32.29 -17.08
CA LEU A 243 -5.37 -31.58 -15.81
C LEU A 243 -3.94 -31.07 -15.68
N THR A 244 -3.74 -29.76 -15.78
CA THR A 244 -2.43 -29.14 -15.56
C THR A 244 -2.29 -28.66 -14.11
N VAL A 245 -1.23 -29.09 -13.43
CA VAL A 245 -0.89 -28.68 -12.07
C VAL A 245 0.47 -27.98 -12.07
N TYR A 246 0.73 -27.17 -11.04
CA TYR A 246 2.04 -26.56 -10.80
C TYR A 246 2.63 -27.06 -9.49
N THR A 247 3.94 -27.34 -9.49
CA THR A 247 4.69 -27.67 -8.28
C THR A 247 6.08 -27.02 -8.28
N THR A 248 6.49 -26.50 -7.13
CA THR A 248 7.88 -26.05 -6.88
C THR A 248 8.78 -27.20 -6.43
N ARG A 249 8.21 -28.39 -6.21
CA ARG A 249 8.90 -29.62 -5.77
C ARG A 249 8.67 -30.74 -6.79
N PRO A 250 9.21 -30.63 -8.02
CA PRO A 250 9.10 -31.70 -9.01
C PRO A 250 9.88 -32.96 -8.61
N ASP A 251 10.83 -32.85 -7.68
CA ASP A 251 11.59 -33.96 -7.10
C ASP A 251 10.69 -34.98 -6.39
N THR A 252 9.57 -34.54 -5.81
CA THR A 252 8.62 -35.42 -5.12
C THR A 252 7.58 -36.05 -6.04
N PHE A 253 7.72 -35.92 -7.36
CA PHE A 253 6.69 -36.32 -8.31
C PHE A 253 6.30 -37.79 -8.21
N MET A 254 7.28 -38.69 -8.04
CA MET A 254 7.03 -40.14 -7.94
C MET A 254 6.29 -40.54 -6.65
N GLY A 255 6.22 -39.66 -5.65
CA GLY A 255 5.46 -39.87 -4.42
C GLY A 255 4.04 -39.29 -4.46
N CYS A 256 3.59 -38.79 -5.61
CA CYS A 256 2.25 -38.24 -5.76
C CYS A 256 1.19 -39.35 -5.68
N THR A 257 0.44 -39.41 -4.58
CA THR A 257 -0.63 -40.41 -4.37
C THR A 257 -2.01 -39.90 -4.76
N TYR A 258 -2.24 -38.58 -4.75
CA TYR A 258 -3.48 -37.96 -5.20
C TYR A 258 -3.27 -36.47 -5.53
N GLY A 259 -4.18 -35.90 -6.32
CA GLY A 259 -4.22 -34.47 -6.63
C GLY A 259 -5.44 -33.78 -6.03
N ARG A 260 -5.36 -32.47 -5.77
CA ARG A 260 -6.50 -31.66 -5.33
C ARG A 260 -6.68 -30.44 -6.24
N ARG A 261 -7.90 -30.26 -6.75
CA ARG A 261 -8.32 -29.06 -7.48
C ARG A 261 -9.05 -28.11 -6.53
N GLY A 262 -8.79 -26.80 -6.64
CA GLY A 262 -9.63 -25.78 -5.96
C GLY A 262 -10.95 -25.58 -6.73
N GLY A 263 -12.10 -25.66 -6.04
CA GLY A 263 -13.46 -25.64 -6.65
C GLY A 263 -13.73 -24.39 -7.50
N SER A 264 -14.57 -24.38 -8.55
CA SER A 264 -15.98 -24.84 -8.77
C SER A 264 -16.31 -26.35 -8.84
N PRO A 265 -17.60 -26.76 -8.74
CA PRO A 265 -18.00 -28.12 -8.38
C PRO A 265 -17.92 -29.08 -9.58
N ALA A 266 -16.88 -29.90 -9.61
CA ALA A 266 -16.91 -31.20 -10.29
C ALA A 266 -15.85 -32.10 -9.65
N GLY A 267 -16.33 -33.23 -9.09
CA GLY A 267 -15.62 -34.49 -8.83
C GLY A 267 -14.17 -34.45 -8.35
N ALA A 268 -13.94 -35.02 -7.16
CA ALA A 268 -12.62 -35.58 -6.85
C ALA A 268 -12.30 -36.67 -7.89
N ALA A 269 -11.45 -36.35 -8.87
CA ALA A 269 -10.90 -37.35 -9.77
C ALA A 269 -9.79 -38.09 -9.02
N GLY A 270 -10.02 -39.37 -8.71
CA GLY A 270 -8.98 -40.26 -8.19
C GLY A 270 -7.89 -40.43 -9.24
N CYS A 271 -6.63 -40.29 -8.83
CA CYS A 271 -5.49 -40.61 -9.69
C CYS A 271 -5.33 -42.13 -9.66
N GLY A 272 -5.83 -42.82 -10.68
CA GLY A 272 -5.56 -44.24 -10.88
C GLY A 272 -4.10 -44.45 -11.27
N GLU A 273 -3.51 -45.58 -10.85
CA GLU A 273 -2.19 -46.02 -11.29
C GLU A 273 -2.14 -46.11 -12.82
N GLN A 274 -1.33 -45.29 -13.48
CA GLN A 274 -0.97 -45.54 -14.88
C GLN A 274 0.50 -45.23 -15.19
N SER A 275 1.14 -46.30 -15.63
CA SER A 275 2.39 -46.37 -16.38
C SER A 275 2.25 -45.71 -17.76
N GLY A 276 3.11 -44.73 -18.04
CA GLY A 276 3.51 -44.34 -19.40
C GLY A 276 2.54 -43.48 -20.21
N ALA A 277 2.70 -42.16 -20.16
CA ALA A 277 2.25 -41.23 -21.21
C ALA A 277 3.13 -39.97 -21.25
N GLY A 278 3.32 -39.40 -22.44
CA GLY A 278 4.33 -38.38 -22.75
C GLY A 278 4.23 -37.12 -21.89
N ARG A 279 5.36 -36.76 -21.26
CA ARG A 279 5.45 -35.66 -20.30
C ARG A 279 6.08 -34.44 -20.97
N LEU A 280 5.28 -33.39 -21.11
CA LEU A 280 5.80 -32.06 -21.42
C LEU A 280 6.10 -31.35 -20.11
N TYR A 281 7.38 -31.08 -19.88
CA TYR A 281 7.83 -30.29 -18.76
C TYR A 281 8.11 -28.87 -19.24
N ARG A 282 7.45 -27.88 -18.64
CA ARG A 282 7.79 -26.48 -18.84
C ARG A 282 8.17 -25.87 -17.51
N ARG A 283 9.38 -25.29 -17.43
CA ARG A 283 9.73 -24.40 -16.34
C ARG A 283 8.94 -23.12 -16.50
N VAL A 284 8.20 -22.74 -15.45
CA VAL A 284 7.39 -21.53 -15.45
C VAL A 284 7.57 -20.84 -14.10
N PRO A 285 7.91 -19.54 -14.07
CA PRO A 285 7.84 -18.78 -12.84
C PRO A 285 6.36 -18.55 -12.48
N GLN A 286 5.99 -18.81 -11.23
CA GLN A 286 4.69 -18.41 -10.69
C GLN A 286 4.88 -17.48 -9.50
N TYR A 287 4.05 -16.44 -9.46
CA TYR A 287 3.92 -15.52 -8.35
C TYR A 287 2.77 -15.96 -7.46
N GLN A 288 2.86 -15.71 -6.17
CA GLN A 288 1.74 -16.00 -5.29
C GLN A 288 0.50 -15.22 -5.75
N SER A 289 -0.54 -15.96 -6.10
CA SER A 289 -1.89 -15.40 -6.17
C SER A 289 -2.42 -15.25 -4.73
N GLY A 290 -1.90 -14.26 -4.00
CA GLY A 290 -2.43 -13.71 -2.75
C GLY A 290 -3.09 -14.70 -1.78
N ARG A 291 -2.40 -15.78 -1.38
CA ARG A 291 -2.81 -16.55 -0.20
C ARG A 291 -1.97 -16.10 0.99
N SER A 292 -2.63 -15.48 1.97
CA SER A 292 -2.10 -15.31 3.32
C SER A 292 -1.60 -16.67 3.83
N ARG A 293 -0.30 -16.75 4.15
CA ARG A 293 0.20 -17.81 5.02
C ARG A 293 -0.24 -17.43 6.44
N HIS A 294 -1.15 -18.18 7.02
CA HIS A 294 -1.34 -18.18 8.47
C HIS A 294 -0.06 -18.74 9.10
N GLY A 295 0.86 -17.83 9.44
CA GLY A 295 1.95 -18.07 10.37
C GLY A 295 1.45 -17.77 11.78
N ASP A 296 1.70 -18.71 12.68
CA ASP A 296 1.36 -18.67 14.09
C ASP A 296 2.18 -17.58 14.81
N ASP A 297 1.72 -16.33 14.75
CA ASP A 297 2.33 -15.17 15.43
C ASP A 297 1.36 -14.57 16.47
N GLY A 298 0.62 -15.45 17.17
CA GLY A 298 -0.41 -15.10 18.15
C GLY A 298 0.08 -14.40 19.42
N GLU A 299 1.40 -14.20 19.62
CA GLU A 299 1.93 -13.83 20.94
C GLU A 299 2.32 -12.35 21.12
N LYS A 300 2.32 -11.52 20.07
CA LYS A 300 2.79 -10.11 20.19
C LYS A 300 1.71 -9.04 20.41
N ARG A 301 0.41 -9.37 20.35
CA ARG A 301 -0.68 -8.36 20.36
C ARG A 301 -1.22 -7.91 21.74
N ARG A 302 -0.61 -8.28 22.87
CA ARG A 302 -1.09 -7.90 24.22
C ARG A 302 -0.44 -6.67 24.87
N ARG A 303 0.51 -5.99 24.22
CA ARG A 303 1.08 -4.74 24.77
C ARG A 303 0.66 -3.59 23.86
N TYR A 304 0.28 -2.45 24.46
CA TYR A 304 -0.27 -1.25 23.81
C TYR A 304 -1.79 -1.24 23.57
N ARG A 305 -2.56 -1.40 24.66
CA ARG A 305 -3.75 -0.59 24.90
C ARG A 305 -3.49 0.25 26.15
N LEU A 306 -3.26 1.55 25.94
CA LEU A 306 -3.55 2.63 26.88
C LEU A 306 -4.34 3.67 26.08
#